data_AF-A0A7J6THV0-F1
#
_entry.id   AF-A0A7J6THV0-F1
#
_cell.length_a   1.000
_cell.length_b   1.000
_cell.length_c   1.000
_cell.angle_alpha   90.00
_cell.angle_beta   90.00
_cell.angle_gamma   90.00
#
_symmetry.space_group_name_H-M   'P 1'
#
loop_
_entity.id
_entity.type
_entity.pdbx_description
1 polymer ?
#
loop_
_entity_poly.entity_id
_entity_poly.type
_entity_poly.pdbx_seq_one_letter_code
_entity_poly.pdbx_strand_id
1 'polypeptide(L)'
;MKLRRFLLRYYPPGIILEYQRRNGDIETKSVDLLTLSPESDVDALVDQIILEEPLLSDSKKDVVRKMIYKLMDKLDGHNRSRKFYLYKILRAHILPLTNCAFNKSGSKFITGSYDRTCRVWDTMTGDELVSLEGHRNVVYALAFNNPFGDKIITGSFDKTARIWDAESGQCLHVLVGHTTEIVCVAFSPRGTVAATGSMDRTAKLWSVETGKLATALQQRPRLSYPS
;
A
#
# COMPACT_ATOMS: atom_id res chain seq x y z
N MET A 1 15.81 11.52 -21.41
CA MET A 1 14.91 11.67 -20.26
C MET A 1 15.48 12.79 -19.39
N LYS A 2 14.65 13.56 -18.68
CA LYS A 2 15.12 14.69 -17.87
C LYS A 2 14.78 14.45 -16.41
N LEU A 3 15.80 14.34 -15.55
CA LEU A 3 15.60 14.25 -14.11
C LEU A 3 14.94 15.54 -13.60
N ARG A 4 13.87 15.40 -12.81
CA ARG A 4 13.12 16.53 -12.25
C ARG A 4 13.45 16.77 -10.78
N ARG A 5 13.39 15.72 -9.96
CA ARG A 5 13.66 15.81 -8.52
C ARG A 5 14.08 14.48 -7.93
N PHE A 6 14.65 14.58 -6.74
CA PHE A 6 14.96 13.46 -5.87
C PHE A 6 13.99 13.42 -4.71
N LEU A 7 13.57 12.22 -4.32
CA LEU A 7 12.68 11.97 -3.20
C LEU A 7 13.36 10.95 -2.28
N LEU A 8 13.38 11.22 -0.98
CA LEU A 8 13.98 10.31 -0.01
C LEU A 8 12.95 9.28 0.45
N ARG A 9 13.32 7.98 0.43
CA ARG A 9 12.49 6.89 0.96
C ARG A 9 13.19 6.27 2.15
N TYR A 10 12.61 6.40 3.33
CA TYR A 10 13.21 5.87 4.56
C TYR A 10 12.97 4.36 4.76
N TYR A 11 11.87 3.82 4.24
CA TYR A 11 11.44 2.44 4.51
C TYR A 11 11.04 1.70 3.22
N PRO A 12 11.82 0.69 2.78
CA PRO A 12 13.23 0.51 3.12
C PRO A 12 14.07 1.71 2.58
N PRO A 13 15.28 1.95 3.13
CA PRO A 13 16.13 3.06 2.70
C PRO A 13 16.35 3.07 1.18
N GLY A 14 16.27 4.25 0.58
CA GLY A 14 16.42 4.42 -0.86
C GLY A 14 16.16 5.84 -1.33
N ILE A 15 16.46 6.06 -2.60
CA ILE A 15 16.27 7.33 -3.28
C ILE A 15 15.35 7.09 -4.48
N ILE A 16 14.27 7.84 -4.56
CA ILE A 16 13.36 7.80 -5.71
C ILE A 16 13.71 8.97 -6.64
N LEU A 17 13.95 8.64 -7.90
CA LEU A 17 14.24 9.56 -8.99
C LEU A 17 12.95 9.82 -9.75
N GLU A 18 12.45 11.05 -9.74
CA GLU A 18 11.35 11.45 -10.62
C GLU A 18 11.94 12.09 -11.88
N TYR A 19 11.55 11.58 -13.04
CA TYR A 19 12.05 12.03 -14.32
C TYR A 19 10.94 12.13 -15.36
N GLN A 20 11.16 13.00 -16.35
CA GLN A 20 10.26 13.18 -17.47
C GLN A 20 10.79 12.43 -18.71
N ARG A 21 9.93 11.63 -19.33
CA ARG A 21 10.19 10.98 -20.61
C ARG A 21 10.04 11.98 -21.77
N ARG A 22 10.48 11.58 -22.97
CA ARG A 22 10.44 12.43 -24.17
C ARG A 22 9.00 12.77 -24.61
N ASN A 23 8.05 11.89 -24.31
CA ASN A 23 6.62 12.05 -24.61
C ASN A 23 5.88 12.95 -23.60
N GLY A 24 6.57 13.49 -22.59
CA GLY A 24 5.98 14.37 -21.59
C GLY A 24 5.61 13.67 -20.27
N ASP A 25 5.48 12.34 -20.28
CA ASP A 25 5.09 11.55 -19.10
C ASP A 25 6.10 11.66 -17.97
N ILE A 26 5.58 11.70 -16.74
CA ILE A 26 6.37 11.68 -15.52
C ILE A 26 6.41 10.26 -14.98
N GLU A 27 7.62 9.76 -14.74
CA GLU A 27 7.84 8.45 -14.15
C GLU A 27 8.80 8.52 -12.96
N THR A 28 8.77 7.48 -12.13
CA THR A 28 9.65 7.33 -10.99
C THR A 28 10.47 6.05 -11.10
N LYS A 29 11.77 6.12 -10.76
CA LYS A 29 12.66 4.96 -10.59
C LYS A 29 13.22 4.96 -9.17
N SER A 30 13.24 3.81 -8.50
CA SER A 30 13.84 3.68 -7.17
C SER A 30 15.26 3.14 -7.24
N VAL A 31 16.17 3.77 -6.51
CA VAL A 31 17.49 3.25 -6.15
C VAL A 31 17.37 2.72 -4.73
N ASP A 32 17.41 1.41 -4.59
CA ASP A 32 17.19 0.73 -3.31
C ASP A 32 18.52 0.59 -2.56
N LEU A 33 18.58 1.09 -1.32
CA LEU A 33 19.79 1.09 -0.48
C LEU A 33 19.60 0.12 0.69
N LEU A 34 19.31 -1.14 0.37
CA LEU A 34 18.87 -2.16 1.34
C LEU A 34 19.96 -2.54 2.35
N THR A 35 21.23 -2.39 1.96
CA THR A 35 22.41 -2.72 2.76
C THR A 35 23.00 -1.50 3.49
N LEU A 36 22.34 -0.34 3.40
CA LEU A 36 22.84 0.90 4.03
C LEU A 36 22.85 0.76 5.55
N SER A 37 23.99 1.06 6.15
CA SER A 37 24.21 1.12 7.60
C SER A 37 24.88 2.45 8.00
N PRO A 38 24.86 2.83 9.29
CA PRO A 38 25.57 4.02 9.78
C PRO A 38 27.09 4.00 9.53
N GLU A 39 27.68 2.84 9.25
CA GLU A 39 29.11 2.63 9.00
C GLU A 39 29.47 2.54 7.51
N SER A 40 28.48 2.65 6.62
CA SER A 40 28.70 2.52 5.18
C SER A 40 29.59 3.65 4.62
N ASP A 41 30.52 3.30 3.71
CA ASP A 41 31.31 4.29 2.97
C ASP A 41 30.42 5.01 1.96
N VAL A 42 30.11 6.28 2.28
CA VAL A 42 29.18 7.09 1.50
C VAL A 42 29.77 7.48 0.14
N ASP A 43 31.06 7.77 0.05
CA ASP A 43 31.65 8.23 -1.22
C ASP A 43 31.73 7.07 -2.22
N ALA A 44 32.15 5.88 -1.78
CA ALA A 44 32.13 4.69 -2.61
C ALA A 44 30.71 4.35 -3.10
N LEU A 45 29.71 4.47 -2.22
CA LEU A 45 28.31 4.22 -2.57
C LEU A 45 27.75 5.25 -3.55
N VAL A 46 28.09 6.54 -3.39
CA VAL A 46 27.68 7.60 -4.33
C VAL A 46 28.27 7.35 -5.72
N ASP A 47 29.55 6.98 -5.79
CA ASP A 47 30.21 6.68 -7.06
C ASP A 47 29.58 5.47 -7.75
N GLN A 48 29.28 4.40 -7.00
CA GLN A 48 28.56 3.25 -7.54
C GLN A 48 27.17 3.62 -8.08
N ILE A 49 26.39 4.39 -7.32
CA ILE A 49 25.03 4.79 -7.74
C ILE A 49 25.08 5.58 -9.04
N ILE A 50 26.04 6.50 -9.20
CA ILE A 50 26.16 7.32 -10.41
C ILE A 50 26.64 6.50 -11.60
N LEU A 51 27.52 5.53 -11.37
CA LEU A 51 27.97 4.61 -12.40
C LEU A 51 26.82 3.73 -12.92
N GLU A 52 25.96 3.24 -12.02
CA GLU A 52 24.86 2.33 -12.35
C GLU A 52 23.61 3.04 -12.87
N GLU A 53 23.42 4.33 -12.57
CA GLU A 53 22.21 5.08 -12.92
C GLU A 53 22.44 6.16 -13.98
N PRO A 54 22.10 5.90 -15.27
CA PRO A 54 22.33 6.85 -16.37
C PRO A 54 21.56 8.18 -16.25
N LEU A 55 20.56 8.25 -15.37
CA LEU A 55 19.83 9.49 -15.07
C LEU A 55 20.63 10.43 -14.15
N LEU A 56 21.70 9.93 -13.52
CA LEU A 56 22.56 10.66 -12.61
C LEU A 56 23.88 11.00 -13.32
N SER A 57 24.25 12.27 -13.26
CA SER A 57 25.56 12.76 -13.72
C SER A 57 26.42 13.13 -12.50
N ASP A 58 27.73 13.27 -12.69
CA ASP A 58 28.66 13.71 -11.62
C ASP A 58 28.21 15.01 -10.92
N SER A 59 27.53 15.91 -11.63
CA SER A 59 26.97 17.14 -11.03
C SER A 59 25.96 16.90 -9.89
N LYS A 60 25.47 15.66 -9.72
CA LYS A 60 24.50 15.27 -8.69
C LYS A 60 25.12 14.55 -7.50
N LYS A 61 26.44 14.29 -7.50
CA LYS A 61 27.18 13.65 -6.39
C LYS A 61 26.83 14.23 -5.03
N ASP A 62 26.94 15.56 -4.91
CA ASP A 62 26.69 16.23 -3.63
C ASP A 62 25.24 16.10 -3.14
N VAL A 63 24.28 16.03 -4.07
CA VAL A 63 22.87 15.85 -3.73
C VAL A 63 22.61 14.43 -3.22
N VAL A 64 23.11 13.43 -3.94
CA VAL A 64 22.98 12.01 -3.55
C VAL A 64 23.69 11.76 -2.22
N ARG A 65 24.91 12.29 -2.04
CA ARG A 65 25.66 12.23 -0.78
C ARG A 65 24.85 12.77 0.40
N LYS A 66 24.30 13.98 0.27
CA LYS A 66 23.45 14.59 1.32
C LYS A 66 22.21 13.75 1.64
N MET A 67 21.64 13.07 0.65
CA MET A 67 20.49 12.19 0.85
C MET A 67 20.87 10.91 1.59
N ILE A 68 22.00 10.30 1.26
CA ILE A 68 22.51 9.10 1.97
C ILE A 68 22.80 9.44 3.43
N TYR A 69 23.45 10.57 3.72
CA TYR A 69 23.66 11.00 5.11
C TYR A 69 22.35 11.18 5.88
N LYS A 70 21.29 11.72 5.27
CA LYS A 70 19.97 11.81 5.91
C LYS A 70 19.35 10.45 6.20
N LEU A 71 19.62 9.44 5.38
CA LEU A 71 19.16 8.06 5.64
C LEU A 71 19.96 7.46 6.79
N MET A 72 21.28 7.62 6.81
CA MET A 72 22.15 7.12 7.88
C MET A 72 21.81 7.76 9.23
N ASP A 73 21.63 9.07 9.29
CA ASP A 73 21.21 9.78 10.51
C ASP A 73 19.85 9.26 11.03
N LYS A 74 18.92 8.97 10.11
CA LYS A 74 17.64 8.35 10.48
C LYS A 74 17.82 6.94 11.02
N LEU A 75 18.71 6.14 10.43
CA LEU A 75 19.03 4.77 10.85
C LEU A 75 19.69 4.74 12.23
N ASP A 76 20.64 5.63 12.50
CA ASP A 76 21.29 5.75 13.79
C ASP A 76 20.29 6.14 14.90
N GLY A 77 19.36 7.05 14.57
CA GLY A 77 18.26 7.43 15.47
C GLY A 77 17.27 6.29 15.81
N HIS A 78 17.30 5.13 15.14
CA HIS A 78 16.45 3.99 15.47
C HIS A 78 16.82 3.28 16.78
N ASN A 79 18.04 3.45 17.30
CA ASN A 79 18.48 2.86 18.57
C ASN A 79 17.93 3.55 19.83
N ARG A 80 17.12 4.62 19.68
CA ARG A 80 16.47 5.28 20.83
C ARG A 80 15.23 4.50 21.25
N SER A 81 15.11 4.24 22.56
CA SER A 81 13.91 3.64 23.18
C SER A 81 12.64 4.40 22.76
N ARG A 82 11.85 3.80 21.87
CA ARG A 82 10.55 4.36 21.46
C ARG A 82 9.50 3.94 22.47
N LYS A 83 9.14 4.86 23.36
CA LYS A 83 8.01 4.66 24.27
C LYS A 83 6.72 5.02 23.52
N PHE A 84 5.76 4.10 23.53
CA PHE A 84 4.41 4.33 23.00
C PHE A 84 3.47 4.60 24.16
N TYR A 85 2.49 5.47 23.93
CA TYR A 85 1.46 5.82 24.90
C TYR A 85 0.10 5.59 24.28
N LEU A 86 -0.89 5.29 25.11
CA LEU A 86 -2.27 5.21 24.68
C LEU A 86 -2.69 6.58 24.14
N TYR A 87 -2.93 6.65 22.82
CA TYR A 87 -3.30 7.89 22.16
C TYR A 87 -4.80 8.18 22.25
N LYS A 88 -5.64 7.16 21.98
CA LYS A 88 -7.11 7.28 21.99
C LYS A 88 -7.75 5.91 22.19
N ILE A 89 -8.89 5.87 22.89
CA ILE A 89 -9.78 4.70 22.98
C ILE A 89 -11.05 5.04 22.18
N LEU A 90 -11.48 4.13 21.32
CA LEU A 90 -12.68 4.31 20.50
C LEU A 90 -13.49 3.02 20.46
N ARG A 91 -14.80 3.13 20.74
CA ARG A 91 -15.76 2.03 20.58
C ARG A 91 -16.39 2.13 19.19
N ALA A 92 -15.83 1.42 18.22
CA ALA A 92 -16.19 1.59 16.82
C ALA A 92 -17.58 1.06 16.46
N HIS A 93 -17.98 -0.08 17.04
CA HIS A 93 -19.23 -0.76 16.71
C HIS A 93 -19.93 -1.28 17.97
N ILE A 94 -21.25 -1.47 17.89
CA ILE A 94 -22.03 -2.14 18.93
C ILE A 94 -21.82 -3.65 18.83
N LEU A 95 -21.86 -4.19 17.61
CA LEU A 95 -21.57 -5.59 17.33
C LEU A 95 -20.06 -5.84 17.21
N PRO A 96 -19.59 -7.10 17.32
CA PRO A 96 -18.16 -7.40 17.34
C PRO A 96 -17.37 -6.77 16.20
N LEU A 97 -16.28 -6.09 16.57
CA LEU A 97 -15.26 -5.60 15.65
C LEU A 97 -14.49 -6.80 15.08
N THR A 98 -14.34 -6.87 13.76
CA THR A 98 -13.62 -7.96 13.09
C THR A 98 -12.21 -7.56 12.72
N ASN A 99 -12.01 -6.32 12.29
CA ASN A 99 -10.75 -5.89 11.68
C ASN A 99 -10.58 -4.36 11.77
N CYS A 100 -9.33 -3.89 11.66
CA CYS A 100 -8.99 -2.47 11.57
C CYS A 100 -7.70 -2.23 10.76
N ALA A 101 -7.62 -1.12 10.03
CA ALA A 101 -6.42 -0.78 9.25
C ALA A 101 -6.23 0.75 9.08
N PHE A 102 -4.97 1.21 9.13
CA PHE A 102 -4.62 2.61 8.86
C PHE A 102 -4.44 2.90 7.36
N ASN A 103 -4.71 4.14 6.96
CA ASN A 103 -4.13 4.68 5.74
C ASN A 103 -2.63 4.97 5.93
N LYS A 104 -1.89 5.23 4.85
CA LYS A 104 -0.43 5.42 4.91
C LYS A 104 0.01 6.51 5.90
N SER A 105 -0.75 7.60 6.03
CA SER A 105 -0.39 8.70 6.94
C SER A 105 -0.77 8.44 8.39
N GLY A 106 -1.61 7.44 8.67
CA GLY A 106 -2.20 7.23 9.98
C GLY A 106 -3.27 8.26 10.36
N SER A 107 -3.61 9.19 9.47
CA SER A 107 -4.65 10.22 9.71
C SER A 107 -6.06 9.66 9.72
N LYS A 108 -6.27 8.55 9.00
CA LYS A 108 -7.55 7.83 8.98
C LYS A 108 -7.31 6.36 9.24
N PHE A 109 -8.28 5.71 9.86
CA PHE A 109 -8.34 4.26 9.95
C PHE A 109 -9.74 3.76 9.61
N ILE A 110 -9.80 2.50 9.22
CA ILE A 110 -11.05 1.80 8.88
C ILE A 110 -11.30 0.67 9.85
N THR A 111 -12.57 0.38 10.12
CA THR A 111 -13.01 -0.74 10.97
C THR A 111 -14.11 -1.54 10.29
N GLY A 112 -14.12 -2.85 10.48
CA GLY A 112 -15.18 -3.75 10.00
C GLY A 112 -15.88 -4.46 11.14
N SER A 113 -17.13 -4.88 10.94
CA SER A 113 -17.93 -5.48 12.00
C SER A 113 -18.97 -6.50 11.54
N TYR A 114 -19.49 -7.23 12.52
CA TYR A 114 -20.68 -8.07 12.44
C TYR A 114 -21.97 -7.29 12.12
N ASP A 115 -21.99 -5.96 12.34
CA ASP A 115 -23.10 -5.12 11.89
C ASP A 115 -23.17 -4.95 10.35
N ARG A 116 -22.22 -5.57 9.64
CA ARG A 116 -22.12 -5.62 8.17
C ARG A 116 -21.67 -4.29 7.56
N THR A 117 -21.12 -3.40 8.38
CA THR A 117 -20.57 -2.11 7.94
C THR A 117 -19.05 -2.11 7.98
N CYS A 118 -18.46 -1.25 7.17
CA CYS A 118 -17.11 -0.75 7.38
C CYS A 118 -17.18 0.74 7.67
N ARG A 119 -16.51 1.25 8.71
CA ARG A 119 -16.51 2.68 9.05
C ARG A 119 -15.14 3.28 8.83
N VAL A 120 -15.10 4.50 8.31
CA VAL A 120 -13.90 5.32 8.15
C VAL A 120 -13.87 6.34 9.26
N TRP A 121 -12.74 6.44 9.96
CA TRP A 121 -12.57 7.29 11.13
C TRP A 121 -11.45 8.29 10.93
N ASP A 122 -11.61 9.48 11.51
CA ASP A 122 -10.51 10.40 11.74
C ASP A 122 -9.73 9.97 12.98
N THR A 123 -8.42 9.75 12.83
CA THR A 123 -7.58 9.29 13.95
C THR A 123 -7.42 10.36 15.04
N MET A 124 -7.38 11.64 14.65
CA MET A 124 -7.14 12.77 15.55
C MET A 124 -8.37 13.06 16.41
N THR A 125 -9.53 13.24 15.77
CA THR A 125 -10.77 13.58 16.47
C THR A 125 -11.44 12.34 17.05
N GLY A 126 -11.36 11.20 16.36
CA GLY A 126 -12.13 10.00 16.66
C GLY A 126 -13.54 10.02 16.08
N ASP A 127 -13.83 10.98 15.20
CA ASP A 127 -15.13 11.07 14.54
C ASP A 127 -15.26 10.03 13.43
N GLU A 128 -16.47 9.51 13.28
CA GLU A 128 -16.84 8.72 12.11
C GLU A 128 -17.01 9.66 10.92
N LEU A 129 -16.20 9.46 9.89
CA LEU A 129 -16.25 10.24 8.66
C LEU A 129 -17.28 9.69 7.69
N VAL A 130 -17.30 8.36 7.53
CA VAL A 130 -18.10 7.65 6.52
C VAL A 130 -18.48 6.26 7.03
N SER A 131 -19.74 5.86 6.82
CA SER A 131 -20.21 4.47 6.95
C SER A 131 -20.38 3.83 5.57
N LEU A 132 -19.68 2.71 5.34
CA LEU A 132 -19.73 1.93 4.11
C LEU A 132 -20.72 0.78 4.26
N GLU A 133 -21.92 0.98 3.74
CA GLU A 133 -23.05 0.08 3.90
C GLU A 133 -23.43 -0.64 2.60
N GLY A 134 -23.87 -1.89 2.71
CA GLY A 134 -24.39 -2.65 1.57
C GLY A 134 -24.02 -4.14 1.58
N HIS A 135 -23.11 -4.57 2.46
CA HIS A 135 -22.88 -6.00 2.67
C HIS A 135 -24.07 -6.66 3.35
N ARG A 136 -24.35 -7.92 2.99
CA ARG A 136 -25.48 -8.68 3.54
C ARG A 136 -25.09 -9.57 4.72
N ASN A 137 -23.80 -9.65 5.01
CA ASN A 137 -23.23 -10.44 6.09
C ASN A 137 -21.96 -9.74 6.64
N VAL A 138 -21.36 -10.32 7.68
CA VAL A 138 -20.17 -9.79 8.39
C VAL A 138 -19.12 -9.25 7.41
N VAL A 139 -18.64 -8.04 7.67
CA VAL A 139 -17.46 -7.49 6.98
C VAL A 139 -16.24 -7.96 7.75
N TYR A 140 -15.39 -8.77 7.12
CA TYR A 140 -14.32 -9.50 7.82
C TYR A 140 -12.92 -9.01 7.45
N ALA A 141 -12.70 -8.75 6.16
CA ALA A 141 -11.43 -8.29 5.64
C ALA A 141 -11.56 -6.89 5.06
N LEU A 142 -10.55 -6.04 5.28
CA LEU A 142 -10.58 -4.66 4.81
C LEU A 142 -9.16 -4.14 4.55
N ALA A 143 -9.02 -3.24 3.58
CA ALA A 143 -7.75 -2.58 3.28
C ALA A 143 -7.95 -1.24 2.58
N PHE A 144 -7.09 -0.27 2.89
CA PHE A 144 -6.86 0.89 2.02
C PHE A 144 -5.97 0.51 0.84
N ASN A 145 -6.12 1.20 -0.29
CA ASN A 145 -5.16 1.14 -1.40
C ASN A 145 -3.88 1.95 -1.11
N ASN A 146 -3.23 1.65 0.01
CA ASN A 146 -1.98 2.30 0.39
C ASN A 146 -0.93 2.09 -0.72
N PRO A 147 -0.19 3.15 -1.11
CA PRO A 147 0.02 4.40 -0.40
C PRO A 147 -0.99 5.54 -0.66
N PHE A 148 -1.97 5.35 -1.56
CA PHE A 148 -2.86 6.43 -2.03
C PHE A 148 -3.95 6.77 -1.01
N GLY A 149 -4.61 5.74 -0.46
CA GLY A 149 -5.61 5.89 0.59
C GLY A 149 -6.94 6.51 0.14
N ASP A 150 -7.15 6.64 -1.17
CA ASP A 150 -8.39 7.15 -1.78
C ASP A 150 -9.43 6.04 -2.03
N LYS A 151 -9.04 4.76 -1.92
CA LYS A 151 -9.95 3.62 -2.06
C LYS A 151 -9.85 2.64 -0.92
N ILE A 152 -10.98 2.02 -0.61
CA ILE A 152 -11.10 0.96 0.38
C ILE A 152 -11.63 -0.29 -0.32
N ILE A 153 -11.14 -1.46 0.05
CA ILE A 153 -11.76 -2.74 -0.28
C ILE A 153 -12.28 -3.38 1.00
N THR A 154 -13.49 -3.93 0.96
CA THR A 154 -14.08 -4.76 2.02
C THR A 154 -14.39 -6.14 1.46
N GLY A 155 -14.08 -7.19 2.22
CA GLY A 155 -14.42 -8.57 1.95
C GLY A 155 -15.38 -9.10 3.02
N SER A 156 -16.46 -9.75 2.60
CA SER A 156 -17.54 -10.15 3.49
C SER A 156 -17.85 -11.65 3.38
N PHE A 157 -18.51 -12.13 4.43
CA PHE A 157 -19.13 -13.45 4.46
C PHE A 157 -20.38 -13.55 3.55
N ASP A 158 -20.79 -12.46 2.91
CA ASP A 158 -21.80 -12.50 1.84
C ASP A 158 -21.24 -12.95 0.48
N LYS A 159 -19.97 -13.41 0.48
CA LYS A 159 -19.24 -13.95 -0.69
C LYS A 159 -18.87 -12.89 -1.72
N THR A 160 -19.07 -11.61 -1.39
CA THR A 160 -18.70 -10.48 -2.23
C THR A 160 -17.61 -9.65 -1.57
N ALA A 161 -16.78 -9.04 -2.39
CA ALA A 161 -15.98 -7.90 -1.97
C ALA A 161 -16.55 -6.62 -2.60
N ARG A 162 -16.29 -5.47 -1.98
CA ARG A 162 -16.72 -4.17 -2.50
C ARG A 162 -15.54 -3.21 -2.51
N ILE A 163 -15.42 -2.43 -3.58
CA ILE A 163 -14.47 -1.33 -3.70
C ILE A 163 -15.24 -0.04 -3.48
N TRP A 164 -14.72 0.81 -2.60
CA TRP A 164 -15.33 2.05 -2.19
C TRP A 164 -14.39 3.21 -2.46
N ASP A 165 -14.98 4.36 -2.75
CA ASP A 165 -14.30 5.64 -2.64
C ASP A 165 -14.18 6.03 -1.15
N ALA A 166 -12.97 6.33 -0.68
CA ALA A 166 -12.70 6.52 0.73
C ALA A 166 -13.17 7.86 1.30
N GLU A 167 -13.47 8.83 0.44
CA GLU A 167 -13.90 10.18 0.84
C GLU A 167 -15.42 10.31 0.81
N SER A 168 -16.05 9.88 -0.29
CA SER A 168 -17.50 9.96 -0.45
C SER A 168 -18.26 8.78 0.15
N GLY A 169 -17.58 7.65 0.38
CA GLY A 169 -18.23 6.39 0.77
C GLY A 169 -18.99 5.69 -0.34
N GLN A 170 -18.91 6.18 -1.58
CA GLN A 170 -19.58 5.57 -2.71
C GLN A 170 -19.04 4.16 -2.98
N CYS A 171 -19.95 3.18 -3.10
CA CYS A 171 -19.60 1.86 -3.62
C CYS A 171 -19.30 1.96 -5.11
N LEU A 172 -18.03 1.83 -5.50
CA LEU A 172 -17.60 1.87 -6.90
C LEU A 172 -17.91 0.55 -7.60
N HIS A 173 -17.59 -0.58 -6.96
CA HIS A 173 -17.78 -1.91 -7.54
C HIS A 173 -18.20 -2.95 -6.51
N VAL A 174 -19.03 -3.90 -6.93
CA VAL A 174 -19.32 -5.14 -6.21
C VAL A 174 -18.66 -6.30 -6.95
N LEU A 175 -17.70 -6.94 -6.31
CA LEU A 175 -16.88 -8.02 -6.86
C LEU A 175 -17.56 -9.36 -6.54
N VAL A 176 -18.26 -9.90 -7.53
CA VAL A 176 -19.03 -11.15 -7.41
C VAL A 176 -18.29 -12.27 -8.13
N GLY A 177 -18.17 -13.43 -7.48
CA GLY A 177 -17.62 -14.62 -8.13
C GLY A 177 -17.06 -15.70 -7.19
N HIS A 178 -16.91 -15.41 -5.90
CA HIS A 178 -16.60 -16.43 -4.89
C HIS A 178 -17.86 -17.23 -4.51
N THR A 179 -17.69 -18.50 -4.16
CA THR A 179 -18.81 -19.39 -3.79
C THR A 179 -19.01 -19.52 -2.28
N THR A 180 -18.03 -19.03 -1.50
CA THR A 180 -18.06 -18.99 -0.03
C THR A 180 -17.46 -17.67 0.46
N GLU A 181 -17.33 -17.53 1.79
CA GLU A 181 -16.93 -16.31 2.48
C GLU A 181 -15.56 -15.80 2.05
N ILE A 182 -15.41 -14.47 1.96
CA ILE A 182 -14.11 -13.83 1.73
C ILE A 182 -13.43 -13.59 3.08
N VAL A 183 -12.19 -14.04 3.21
CA VAL A 183 -11.43 -14.01 4.47
C VAL A 183 -10.20 -13.11 4.42
N CYS A 184 -9.73 -12.74 3.23
CA CYS A 184 -8.65 -11.77 3.07
C CYS A 184 -8.81 -10.94 1.80
N VAL A 185 -8.33 -9.70 1.84
CA VAL A 185 -8.32 -8.76 0.71
C VAL A 185 -7.02 -7.96 0.72
N ALA A 186 -6.55 -7.53 -0.46
CA ALA A 186 -5.40 -6.64 -0.59
C ALA A 186 -5.48 -5.84 -1.89
N PHE A 187 -4.86 -4.65 -1.91
CA PHE A 187 -4.54 -3.96 -3.15
C PHE A 187 -3.11 -4.27 -3.58
N SER A 188 -2.87 -4.25 -4.89
CA SER A 188 -1.50 -4.20 -5.42
C SER A 188 -0.83 -2.88 -5.03
N PRO A 189 0.51 -2.79 -4.97
CA PRO A 189 1.21 -1.56 -4.57
C PRO A 189 0.91 -0.34 -5.46
N ARG A 190 0.48 -0.57 -6.70
CA ARG A 190 0.05 0.48 -7.64
C ARG A 190 -1.43 0.84 -7.56
N GLY A 191 -2.21 0.11 -6.75
CA GLY A 191 -3.65 0.34 -6.57
C GLY A 191 -4.52 -0.05 -7.77
N THR A 192 -3.96 -0.69 -8.80
CA THR A 192 -4.69 -1.02 -10.05
C THR A 192 -5.39 -2.38 -10.02
N VAL A 193 -4.94 -3.27 -9.14
CA VAL A 193 -5.48 -4.63 -8.98
C VAL A 193 -5.83 -4.84 -7.52
N ALA A 194 -6.98 -5.43 -7.26
CA ALA A 194 -7.37 -5.94 -5.95
C ALA A 194 -7.31 -7.48 -5.96
N ALA A 195 -6.90 -8.07 -4.85
CA ALA A 195 -6.90 -9.50 -4.61
C ALA A 195 -7.92 -9.85 -3.52
N THR A 196 -8.67 -10.92 -3.72
CA THR A 196 -9.58 -11.49 -2.71
C THR A 196 -9.25 -12.96 -2.51
N GLY A 197 -9.19 -13.42 -1.26
CA GLY A 197 -9.04 -14.84 -0.91
C GLY A 197 -10.25 -15.32 -0.12
N SER A 198 -10.75 -16.50 -0.49
CA SER A 198 -12.00 -17.04 0.03
C SER A 198 -11.82 -18.46 0.58
N MET A 199 -12.76 -18.86 1.44
CA MET A 199 -12.90 -20.23 1.92
C MET A 199 -13.23 -21.23 0.79
N ASP A 200 -13.51 -20.76 -0.43
CA ASP A 200 -13.75 -21.59 -1.62
C ASP A 200 -12.46 -22.19 -2.19
N ARG A 201 -11.33 -21.93 -1.50
CA ARG A 201 -9.98 -22.36 -1.83
C ARG A 201 -9.42 -21.66 -3.07
N THR A 202 -10.00 -20.53 -3.47
CA THR A 202 -9.50 -19.71 -4.58
C THR A 202 -9.13 -18.32 -4.13
N ALA A 203 -8.17 -17.74 -4.85
CA ALA A 203 -7.93 -16.31 -4.86
C ALA A 203 -8.33 -15.74 -6.22
N LYS A 204 -8.89 -14.53 -6.23
CA LYS A 204 -9.30 -13.83 -7.45
C LYS A 204 -8.63 -12.46 -7.50
N LEU A 205 -8.24 -12.06 -8.71
CA LEU A 205 -7.68 -10.76 -9.00
C LEU A 205 -8.71 -9.93 -9.76
N TRP A 206 -8.85 -8.66 -9.40
CA TRP A 206 -9.88 -7.77 -9.93
C TRP A 206 -9.23 -6.48 -10.39
N SER A 207 -9.64 -5.99 -11.56
CA SER A 207 -9.31 -4.62 -11.99
C SER A 207 -10.05 -3.63 -11.09
N VAL A 208 -9.32 -2.72 -10.46
CA VAL A 208 -9.89 -1.69 -9.56
C VAL A 208 -10.70 -0.65 -10.34
N GLU A 209 -10.34 -0.40 -11.59
CA GLU A 209 -11.01 0.56 -12.48
C GLU A 209 -12.33 0.04 -13.03
N THR A 210 -12.41 -1.26 -13.34
CA THR A 210 -13.58 -1.84 -14.02
C THR A 210 -14.43 -2.74 -13.13
N GLY A 211 -13.92 -3.15 -11.97
CA GLY A 211 -14.54 -4.13 -11.09
C GLY A 211 -14.59 -5.56 -11.65
N LYS A 212 -13.97 -5.82 -12.80
CA LYS A 212 -13.99 -7.13 -13.48
C LYS A 212 -12.82 -8.00 -13.06
N LEU A 213 -13.00 -9.32 -13.16
CA LEU A 213 -11.94 -10.30 -12.94
C LEU A 213 -10.77 -10.02 -13.92
N ALA A 214 -9.57 -9.83 -13.38
CA ALA A 214 -8.36 -9.61 -14.16
C ALA A 214 -7.87 -10.95 -14.73
N THR A 215 -8.49 -11.42 -15.82
CA THR A 215 -8.20 -12.70 -16.49
C THR A 215 -6.93 -12.69 -17.35
N ALA A 216 -5.84 -12.08 -16.87
CA ALA A 216 -4.55 -12.05 -17.55
C ALA A 216 -3.40 -12.53 -16.65
N LEU A 217 -3.56 -13.69 -16.02
CA LEU A 217 -2.44 -14.55 -15.63
C LEU A 217 -2.84 -15.97 -16.00
N GLN A 218 -2.72 -16.29 -17.29
CA GLN A 218 -2.63 -17.69 -17.71
C GLN A 218 -1.57 -18.34 -16.82
N GLN A 219 -1.98 -19.43 -16.16
CA GLN A 219 -1.08 -20.35 -15.52
C GLN A 219 0.06 -20.62 -16.51
N ARG A 220 1.30 -20.25 -16.18
CA ARG A 220 2.44 -20.85 -16.87
C ARG A 220 2.24 -22.36 -16.69
N PRO A 221 2.21 -23.17 -17.76
CA PRO A 221 2.08 -24.61 -17.61
C PRO A 221 3.19 -25.08 -16.66
N ARG A 222 2.81 -25.88 -15.66
CA ARG A 222 3.76 -26.54 -14.77
C ARG A 222 4.81 -27.19 -15.67
N LEU A 223 6.08 -26.77 -15.55
CA LEU A 223 7.18 -27.54 -16.09
C LEU A 223 7.14 -28.89 -15.37
N SER A 224 6.61 -29.90 -16.04
CA SER A 224 6.78 -31.29 -15.66
C SER A 224 8.26 -31.60 -15.81
N TYR A 225 8.96 -31.78 -14.70
CA TYR A 225 10.28 -32.41 -14.73
C TYR A 225 10.07 -33.89 -15.11
N PRO A 226 10.75 -34.41 -16.14
CA PRO A 226 10.74 -35.84 -16.40
C PRO A 226 11.49 -36.56 -15.28
N SER A 227 10.91 -37.70 -14.89
CA SER A 227 11.44 -38.71 -13.96
C SER A 227 12.75 -39.33 -14.43
#